data_AF-A0A0R2T5G9-F1
#
_entry.id   AF-A0A0R2T5G9-F1
#
_cell.length_a   1.000
_cell.length_b   1.000
_cell.length_c   1.000
_cell.angle_alpha   90.00
_cell.angle_beta   90.00
_cell.angle_gamma   90.00
#
_symmetry.space_group_name_H-M   'P 1'
#
loop_
_entity.id
_entity.type
_entity.pdbx_description
1 polymer ?
#
loop_
_entity_poly.entity_id
_entity_poly.type
_entity_poly.pdbx_seq_one_letter_code
_entity_poly.pdbx_strand_id
1 'polypeptide(L)'
;MAQASQKQTQRKQSPPESLWRWLGLGERRSAIFLLLLLCLLSSGLGVVKTTHENRYVFNRLQELRSEANDISVEWGQLLIEQSTFGVEGRIEQKATEQLGMRVPDVSQIVMVGQ
;
A
#
# COMPACT_ATOMS: atom_id res chain seq x y z
N MET A 1 68.63 -7.15 -62.80
CA MET A 1 68.02 -5.80 -62.80
C MET A 1 66.51 -5.99 -62.68
N ALA A 2 66.01 -6.35 -61.50
CA ALA A 2 65.77 -5.48 -60.35
C ALA A 2 64.62 -4.50 -60.63
N GLN A 3 63.58 -4.58 -59.79
CA GLN A 3 62.44 -3.64 -59.68
C GLN A 3 61.19 -3.92 -60.53
N ALA A 4 60.59 -5.11 -60.43
CA ALA A 4 59.17 -5.29 -60.76
C ALA A 4 58.35 -6.01 -59.66
N SER A 5 59.00 -6.37 -58.54
CA SER A 5 58.41 -7.17 -57.46
C SER A 5 58.12 -6.35 -56.19
N GLN A 6 57.79 -5.06 -56.31
CA GLN A 6 57.65 -4.17 -55.15
C GLN A 6 56.27 -3.51 -55.00
N LYS A 7 55.28 -3.84 -55.83
CA LYS A 7 53.93 -3.26 -55.72
C LYS A 7 52.91 -4.11 -54.95
N GLN A 8 53.25 -5.31 -54.47
CA GLN A 8 52.24 -6.26 -53.98
C GLN A 8 52.14 -6.45 -52.46
N THR A 9 52.97 -5.82 -51.62
CA THR A 9 53.02 -6.21 -50.19
C THR A 9 52.87 -5.09 -49.17
N GLN A 10 52.37 -3.91 -49.58
CA GLN A 10 51.91 -2.90 -48.62
C GLN A 10 50.39 -2.67 -48.67
N ARG A 11 49.62 -3.75 -48.88
CA ARG A 11 48.29 -3.85 -48.26
C ARG A 11 48.49 -4.14 -46.77
N LYS A 12 49.19 -3.24 -46.07
CA LYS A 12 49.32 -3.26 -44.62
C LYS A 12 47.98 -2.81 -44.10
N GLN A 13 47.08 -3.78 -43.93
CA GLN A 13 45.82 -3.63 -43.24
C GLN A 13 46.15 -3.04 -41.87
N SER A 14 45.86 -1.76 -41.68
CA SER A 14 45.82 -1.15 -40.35
C SER A 14 44.83 -1.97 -39.53
N PRO A 15 45.18 -2.46 -38.32
CA PRO A 15 44.18 -3.06 -37.47
C PRO A 15 43.09 -2.01 -37.23
N PRO A 16 41.79 -2.34 -37.35
CA PRO A 16 40.75 -1.37 -37.06
C PRO A 16 40.98 -0.91 -35.63
N GLU A 17 41.08 0.41 -35.44
CA GLU A 17 41.13 1.02 -34.12
C GLU A 17 40.03 0.36 -33.30
N SER A 18 40.42 -0.37 -32.25
CA SER A 18 39.50 -1.21 -31.50
C SER A 18 38.25 -0.39 -31.14
N LEU A 19 37.07 -0.88 -31.52
CA LEU A 19 35.79 -0.19 -31.28
C LEU A 19 35.64 0.24 -29.82
N TRP A 20 36.20 -0.55 -28.90
CA TRP A 20 36.30 -0.29 -27.47
C TRP A 20 37.09 0.98 -27.10
N ARG A 21 38.10 1.37 -27.89
CA ARG A 21 38.83 2.65 -27.74
C ARG A 21 38.04 3.83 -28.31
N TRP A 22 37.35 3.69 -29.44
CA TRP A 22 36.46 4.75 -29.96
C TRP A 22 35.25 4.99 -29.03
N LEU A 23 34.74 3.92 -28.41
CA LEU A 23 33.71 4.01 -27.37
C LEU A 23 34.25 4.51 -26.01
N GLY A 24 35.57 4.69 -25.87
CA GLY A 24 36.22 5.13 -24.63
C GLY A 24 36.11 4.12 -23.48
N LEU A 25 35.80 2.86 -23.73
CA LEU A 25 35.61 1.80 -22.72
C LEU A 25 36.93 1.26 -22.14
N GLY A 26 38.06 1.64 -22.72
CA GLY A 26 39.38 1.20 -22.28
C GLY A 26 39.88 1.89 -21.01
N GLU A 27 39.44 3.13 -20.73
CA GLU A 27 39.88 3.85 -19.54
C GLU A 27 39.10 3.45 -18.28
N ARG A 28 39.83 3.25 -17.18
CA ARG A 28 39.24 2.98 -15.84
C ARG A 28 38.16 3.99 -15.44
N ARG A 29 38.29 5.25 -15.89
CA ARG A 29 37.34 6.32 -15.60
C ARG A 29 35.98 6.05 -16.26
N SER A 30 35.97 5.64 -17.53
CA SER A 30 34.75 5.33 -18.27
C SER A 30 34.01 4.12 -17.70
N ALA A 31 34.75 3.11 -17.23
CA ALA A 31 34.18 1.97 -16.52
C ALA A 31 33.46 2.40 -15.22
N ILE A 32 34.06 3.31 -14.45
CA ILE A 32 33.44 3.87 -13.24
C ILE A 32 32.16 4.65 -13.59
N PHE A 33 32.19 5.49 -14.63
CA PHE A 33 30.99 6.23 -15.06
C PHE A 33 29.85 5.30 -15.49
N LEU A 34 30.14 4.24 -16.23
CA LEU A 34 29.14 3.26 -16.62
C LEU A 34 28.57 2.50 -15.42
N LEU A 35 29.42 2.14 -14.47
CA LEU A 35 28.96 1.51 -13.23
C LEU A 35 28.03 2.44 -12.45
N LEU A 36 28.39 3.72 -12.31
CA LEU A 36 27.55 4.71 -11.65
C LEU A 36 26.23 4.93 -12.38
N LEU A 37 26.24 4.98 -13.72
CA LEU A 37 25.04 5.09 -14.54
C LEU A 37 24.13 3.89 -14.34
N LEU A 38 24.69 2.68 -14.35
CA LEU A 38 23.92 1.45 -14.13
C LEU A 38 23.37 1.39 -12.70
N CYS A 39 24.14 1.83 -11.71
CA CYS A 39 23.70 1.95 -10.33
C CYS A 39 22.53 2.95 -10.20
N LEU A 40 22.63 4.12 -10.84
CA LEU A 40 21.58 5.13 -10.87
C LEU A 40 20.29 4.61 -11.52
N LEU A 41 20.40 3.95 -12.67
CA LEU A 41 19.25 3.34 -13.35
C LEU A 41 18.61 2.26 -12.48
N SER A 42 19.42 1.40 -11.87
CA SER A 42 18.93 0.33 -10.98
C SER A 42 18.22 0.89 -9.75
N SER A 43 18.72 1.98 -9.18
CA SER A 43 18.08 2.71 -8.08
C SER A 43 16.72 3.26 -8.50
N GLY A 44 16.65 3.96 -9.65
CA GLY A 44 15.39 4.49 -10.18
C GLY A 44 14.35 3.40 -10.42
N LEU A 45 14.73 2.31 -11.08
CA LEU A 45 13.87 1.13 -11.30
C LEU A 45 13.43 0.50 -9.97
N GLY A 46 14.33 0.42 -8.99
CA GLY A 46 14.05 -0.10 -7.65
C GLY A 46 13.00 0.72 -6.92
N VAL A 47 13.06 2.06 -6.99
CA VAL A 47 12.06 2.95 -6.40
C VAL A 47 10.68 2.75 -7.06
N VAL A 48 10.63 2.66 -8.39
CA VAL A 48 9.37 2.41 -9.12
C VAL A 48 8.76 1.07 -8.74
N LYS A 49 9.57 0.00 -8.72
CA LYS A 49 9.13 -1.33 -8.29
C LYS A 49 8.59 -1.29 -6.86
N THR A 50 9.32 -0.69 -5.93
CA THR A 50 8.93 -0.59 -4.52
C THR A 50 7.62 0.17 -4.37
N THR A 51 7.43 1.25 -5.13
CA THR A 51 6.19 2.04 -5.13
C THR A 51 5.01 1.23 -5.65
N HIS A 52 5.22 0.42 -6.69
CA HIS A 52 4.18 -0.43 -7.25
C HIS A 52 3.73 -1.52 -6.27
N GLU A 53 4.68 -2.25 -5.69
CA GLU A 53 4.41 -3.26 -4.65
C GLU A 53 3.73 -2.65 -3.42
N ASN A 54 4.20 -1.47 -2.99
CA ASN A 54 3.61 -0.76 -1.86
C ASN A 54 2.13 -0.46 -2.13
N ARG A 55 1.78 0.04 -3.32
CA ARG A 55 0.36 0.29 -3.68
C ARG A 55 -0.49 -0.98 -3.60
N TYR A 56 0.03 -2.11 -4.06
CA TYR A 56 -0.73 -3.38 -4.02
C TYR A 56 -0.97 -3.85 -2.58
N VAL A 57 0.10 -3.92 -1.77
CA VAL A 57 0.01 -4.35 -0.37
C VAL A 57 -0.83 -3.37 0.45
N PHE A 58 -0.67 -2.06 0.21
CA PHE A 58 -1.45 -1.03 0.89
C PHE A 58 -2.93 -1.14 0.57
N ASN A 59 -3.31 -1.39 -0.69
CA ASN A 59 -4.72 -1.60 -1.04
C ASN A 59 -5.32 -2.78 -0.28
N ARG A 60 -4.61 -3.91 -0.17
CA ARG A 60 -5.08 -5.05 0.60
C ARG A 60 -5.24 -4.73 2.09
N LEU A 61 -4.31 -3.95 2.64
CA LEU A 61 -4.41 -3.48 4.02
C LEU A 61 -5.62 -2.56 4.22
N GLN A 62 -5.91 -1.67 3.26
CA GLN A 62 -7.07 -0.77 3.32
C GLN A 62 -8.39 -1.55 3.27
N GLU A 63 -8.47 -2.59 2.44
CA GLU A 63 -9.64 -3.48 2.35
C GLU A 63 -9.95 -4.15 3.70
N LEU A 64 -8.94 -4.79 4.30
CA LEU A 64 -9.09 -5.44 5.61
C LEU A 64 -9.44 -4.44 6.73
N ARG A 65 -8.90 -3.23 6.66
CA ARG A 65 -9.23 -2.16 7.61
C ARG A 65 -10.68 -1.68 7.44
N SER A 66 -11.16 -1.59 6.20
CA SER A 66 -12.55 -1.24 5.92
C SER A 66 -13.49 -2.28 6.52
N GLU A 67 -13.22 -3.57 6.28
CA GLU A 67 -14.02 -4.67 6.83
C GLU A 67 -14.04 -4.64 8.37
N ALA A 68 -12.88 -4.46 9.00
CA ALA A 68 -12.79 -4.34 10.46
C ALA A 68 -13.55 -3.11 11.00
N ASN A 69 -13.54 -2.00 10.27
CA ASN A 69 -14.27 -0.80 10.63
C ASN A 69 -15.79 -1.02 10.53
N ASP A 70 -16.26 -1.66 9.47
CA ASP A 70 -17.69 -1.94 9.26
C ASP A 70 -18.23 -2.81 10.41
N ILE A 71 -17.49 -3.86 10.78
CA ILE A 71 -17.81 -4.70 11.94
C ILE A 71 -17.83 -3.88 13.24
N SER A 72 -16.87 -2.97 13.43
CA SER A 72 -16.80 -2.13 14.63
C SER A 72 -18.00 -1.18 14.74
N VAL A 73 -18.51 -0.68 13.61
CA VAL A 73 -19.72 0.15 13.58
C VAL A 73 -20.94 -0.66 13.97
N GLU A 74 -21.10 -1.86 13.40
CA GLU A 74 -22.21 -2.76 13.74
C GLU A 74 -22.20 -3.12 15.24
N TRP A 75 -21.03 -3.47 15.78
CA TRP A 75 -20.87 -3.69 17.22
C TRP A 75 -21.24 -2.48 18.06
N GLY A 76 -20.87 -1.28 17.63
CA GLY A 76 -21.25 -0.04 18.31
C GLY A 76 -22.76 0.17 18.33
N GLN A 77 -23.43 -0.10 17.21
CA GLN A 77 -24.89 -0.03 17.13
C GLN A 77 -25.56 -1.05 18.06
N LEU A 78 -25.12 -2.30 18.02
CA LEU A 78 -25.65 -3.36 18.89
C LEU A 78 -25.44 -3.04 20.38
N LEU A 79 -24.30 -2.43 20.73
CA LEU A 79 -24.03 -2.02 22.11
C LEU A 79 -25.00 -0.94 22.58
N ILE A 80 -25.37 0.00 21.70
CA ILE A 80 -26.38 1.02 22.01
C ILE A 80 -27.73 0.36 22.21
N GLU A 81 -28.14 -0.53 21.30
CA GLU A 81 -29.39 -1.31 21.43
C GLU A 81 -29.44 -2.06 22.76
N GLN A 82 -28.35 -2.76 23.13
CA GLN A 82 -28.25 -3.47 24.39
C GLN A 82 -28.30 -2.53 25.60
N SER A 83 -27.66 -1.36 25.53
CA SER A 83 -27.67 -0.39 26.62
C SER A 83 -29.08 0.17 26.90
N THR A 84 -29.91 0.31 25.85
CA THR A 84 -31.31 0.73 25.99
C THR A 84 -32.15 -0.37 26.64
N PHE A 85 -32.10 -1.61 26.14
CA PHE A 85 -32.88 -2.73 26.69
C PHE A 85 -32.43 -3.14 28.11
N GLY A 86 -31.12 -3.09 28.38
CA GLY A 86 -30.55 -3.50 29.67
C GLY A 86 -30.85 -2.54 30.83
N VAL A 87 -31.16 -1.27 30.54
CA VAL A 87 -31.57 -0.29 31.54
C VAL A 87 -33.06 -0.37 31.80
N GLU A 88 -33.90 -0.48 30.77
CA GLU A 88 -35.36 -0.53 30.89
C GLU A 88 -35.82 -1.76 31.70
N GLY A 89 -35.35 -2.97 31.34
CA GLY A 89 -35.73 -4.19 32.06
C GLY A 89 -35.29 -4.19 33.52
N ARG A 90 -34.15 -3.56 33.84
CA ARG A 90 -33.69 -3.41 35.24
C ARG A 90 -34.53 -2.40 36.02
N ILE A 91 -35.00 -1.33 35.38
CA ILE A 91 -35.88 -0.35 36.01
C ILE A 91 -37.24 -0.96 36.30
N GLU A 92 -37.82 -1.69 35.35
CA GLU A 92 -39.10 -2.40 35.51
C GLU A 92 -39.03 -3.42 36.65
N GLN A 93 -38.02 -4.30 36.64
CA GLN A 93 -37.83 -5.28 37.71
C GLN A 93 -37.73 -4.60 39.07
N LYS A 94 -36.95 -3.51 39.18
CA LYS A 94 -36.80 -2.78 40.44
C LYS A 94 -38.11 -2.10 40.87
N ALA A 95 -38.88 -1.57 39.92
CA ALA A 95 -40.19 -0.96 40.19
C ALA A 95 -41.21 -1.99 40.68
N THR A 96 -41.26 -3.18 40.08
CA THR A 96 -42.19 -4.24 40.49
C THR A 96 -41.75 -4.92 41.79
N GLU A 97 -40.48 -5.32 41.90
CA GLU A 97 -40.00 -6.10 43.06
C GLU A 97 -39.75 -5.25 44.30
N GLN A 98 -39.17 -4.05 44.16
CA GLN A 98 -38.79 -3.22 45.32
C GLN A 98 -39.83 -2.16 45.66
N LEU A 99 -40.52 -1.62 44.65
CA LEU A 99 -41.53 -0.57 44.84
C LEU A 99 -42.97 -1.10 44.77
N GLY A 100 -43.17 -2.39 44.47
CA GLY A 100 -44.50 -3.00 44.37
C GLY A 100 -45.37 -2.39 43.27
N MET A 101 -44.76 -1.72 42.29
CA MET A 101 -45.49 -1.04 41.23
C MET A 101 -46.11 -2.06 40.29
N ARG A 102 -47.37 -1.81 39.91
CA ARG A 102 -48.14 -2.56 38.92
C ARG A 102 -48.66 -1.61 37.86
N VAL A 103 -48.78 -2.10 36.63
CA VAL A 103 -49.41 -1.32 35.55
C VAL A 103 -50.89 -1.09 35.93
N PRO A 104 -51.36 0.16 36.00
CA PRO A 104 -52.74 0.47 36.35
C PRO A 104 -53.70 0.08 35.24
N ASP A 105 -54.91 -0.35 35.61
CA ASP A 105 -55.98 -0.64 34.65
C ASP A 105 -56.50 0.66 34.00
N VAL A 106 -57.08 0.55 32.81
CA VAL A 106 -57.53 1.70 32.02
C VAL A 106 -58.56 2.56 32.78
N SER A 107 -59.33 1.94 33.68
CA SER A 107 -60.29 2.61 34.54
C SER A 107 -59.66 3.46 35.66
N GLN A 108 -58.36 3.33 35.90
CA GLN A 108 -57.63 4.01 36.97
C GLN A 108 -56.80 5.21 36.46
N ILE A 109 -56.85 5.50 35.16
CA ILE A 109 -56.10 6.58 34.53
C ILE A 109 -56.96 7.85 34.48
N VAL A 110 -56.48 8.93 35.09
CA VAL A 110 -57.13 10.26 35.08
C VAL A 110 -56.28 11.24 34.29
N MET A 111 -56.82 11.79 33.20
CA MET A 111 -56.18 12.83 32.40
C MET A 111 -56.39 14.20 33.06
N VAL A 112 -55.30 14.89 33.38
CA VAL A 112 -55.34 16.26 33.90
C VAL A 112 -55.15 17.21 32.72
N GLY A 113 -56.19 17.95 32.36
CA GLY A 113 -56.11 19.00 31.34
C GLY A 113 -55.22 20.15 31.82
N GLN A 114 -54.45 20.72 30.89
CA GLN A 114 -53.59 21.89 31.11
C GLN A 114 -54.38 23.12 31.53
#